data_AF-A0A6G3PUF0-F1
#
_entry.id   AF-A0A6G3PUF0-F1
#
_cell.length_a   1.000
_cell.length_b   1.000
_cell.length_c   1.000
_cell.angle_alpha   90.00
_cell.angle_beta   90.00
_cell.angle_gamma   90.00
#
_symmetry.space_group_name_H-M   'P 1'
#
loop_
_entity.id
_entity.type
_entity.pdbx_description
1 polymer ?
#
loop_
_entity_poly.entity_id
_entity_poly.type
_entity_poly.pdbx_seq_one_letter_code
_entity_poly.pdbx_strand_id
1 'polypeptide(L)' 'CAELIGRAAASVDRGAGVAVLVDLGSAVLTVKSMLAEGDELPENTRLVDAPFVEGAVAAVVTASAGGDLAAV' A
#
# COMPACT_ATOMS: atom_id res chain seq x y z
N CYS A 1 0.61 15.76 1.25
CA CYS A 1 0.20 14.46 0.68
C CYS A 1 0.84 13.30 1.42
N ALA A 2 2.18 13.25 1.54
CA ALA A 2 2.90 12.19 2.26
C ALA A 2 2.37 11.95 3.68
N GLU A 3 2.17 13.00 4.49
CA GLU A 3 1.58 12.89 5.83
C GLU A 3 0.21 12.19 5.85
N LEU A 4 -0.67 12.46 4.87
CA LEU A 4 -1.97 11.81 4.78
C LEU A 4 -1.84 10.33 4.40
N ILE A 5 -0.86 10.00 3.55
CA ILE A 5 -0.56 8.61 3.16
C ILE A 5 -0.04 7.84 4.37
N GLY A 6 0.94 8.39 5.10
CA GLY A 6 1.50 7.78 6.30
C GLY A 6 0.44 7.53 7.38
N ARG A 7 -0.42 8.53 7.64
CA ARG A 7 -1.55 8.39 8.58
C ARG A 7 -2.56 7.33 8.14
N ALA A 8 -2.88 7.27 6.86
CA ALA A 8 -3.79 6.25 6.33
C ALA A 8 -3.18 4.84 6.49
N ALA A 9 -1.91 4.66 6.12
CA ALA A 9 -1.21 3.39 6.26
C ALA A 9 -1.14 2.94 7.73
N ALA A 10 -0.76 3.83 8.64
CA ALA A 10 -0.75 3.55 10.08
C ALA A 10 -2.14 3.20 10.63
N SER A 11 -3.22 3.79 10.10
CA SER A 11 -4.58 3.51 10.56
C SER A 11 -5.12 2.13 10.17
N VAL A 12 -4.54 1.52 9.12
CA VAL A 12 -4.97 0.21 8.60
C VAL A 12 -4.00 -0.91 8.95
N ASP A 13 -2.80 -0.59 9.42
CA ASP A 13 -1.83 -1.58 9.84
C ASP A 13 -2.35 -2.38 11.05
N ARG A 14 -2.48 -3.69 10.84
CA ARG A 14 -2.85 -4.67 11.88
C ARG A 14 -1.78 -5.75 12.07
N GLY A 15 -0.55 -5.50 11.61
CA GLY A 15 0.58 -6.44 11.68
C GLY A 15 0.59 -7.50 10.57
N ALA A 16 -0.30 -7.40 9.58
CA ALA A 16 -0.35 -8.30 8.41
C ALA A 16 0.39 -7.71 7.17
N GLY A 17 0.98 -6.52 7.32
CA GLY A 17 1.53 -5.73 6.21
C GLY A 17 0.49 -4.82 5.55
N VAL A 18 0.96 -3.85 4.77
CA VAL A 18 0.11 -2.82 4.13
C VAL A 18 0.36 -2.80 2.62
N ALA A 19 -0.71 -2.98 1.84
CA ALA A 19 -0.69 -2.78 0.39
C ALA A 19 -1.09 -1.34 0.04
N VAL A 20 -0.24 -0.62 -0.69
CA VAL A 20 -0.52 0.74 -1.17
C VAL A 20 -0.82 0.70 -2.65
N LEU A 21 -2.01 1.15 -3.01
CA LEU A 21 -2.49 1.28 -4.39
C LEU A 21 -2.50 2.76 -4.75
N VAL A 22 -1.99 3.10 -5.92
CA VAL A 22 -1.85 4.48 -6.40
C VAL A 22 -2.41 4.60 -7.82
N ASP A 23 -2.93 5.77 -8.15
CA ASP A 23 -3.59 6.06 -9.42
C ASP A 23 -2.66 6.79 -10.41
N LEU A 24 -2.16 7.95 -10.01
CA LEU A 24 -1.41 8.89 -10.84
C LEU A 24 0.07 8.81 -10.54
N GLY A 25 0.89 9.13 -11.54
CA GLY A 25 2.35 9.07 -11.44
C GLY A 25 2.96 9.92 -10.31
N SER A 26 2.34 11.04 -9.93
CA SER A 26 2.80 11.86 -8.80
C SER A 26 2.63 11.16 -7.44
N ALA A 27 1.56 10.39 -7.28
CA ALA A 27 1.34 9.57 -6.08
C ALA A 27 2.30 8.38 -6.04
N VAL A 28 2.57 7.74 -7.19
CA VAL A 28 3.59 6.68 -7.32
C VAL A 28 4.95 7.17 -6.82
N LEU A 29 5.41 8.34 -7.30
CA LEU A 29 6.70 8.89 -6.91
C LEU A 29 6.75 9.23 -5.42
N THR A 30 5.67 9.79 -4.88
CA THR A 30 5.56 10.10 -3.45
C THR A 30 5.71 8.83 -2.61
N VAL A 31 4.95 7.78 -2.91
CA VAL A 31 5.02 6.51 -2.16
C VAL A 31 6.38 5.83 -2.32
N LYS A 32 7.00 5.88 -3.51
CA LYS A 32 8.36 5.36 -3.71
C LYS A 32 9.40 6.08 -2.86
N SER A 33 9.30 7.42 -2.73
CA SER A 33 10.17 8.19 -1.84
C SER A 33 9.98 7.78 -0.38
N MET A 34 8.72 7.70 0.09
CA MET A 34 8.41 7.29 1.46
C MET A 34 8.93 5.88 1.79
N LEU A 35 8.81 4.94 0.86
CA LEU A 35 9.35 3.58 1.00
C LEU A 35 10.88 3.56 1.03
N ALA A 36 11.55 4.47 0.32
CA ALA A 36 13.00 4.58 0.31
C ALA A 36 13.56 5.23 1.58
N GLU A 37 12.83 6.20 2.14
CA GLU A 37 13.17 6.88 3.40
C GLU A 37 12.92 5.97 4.61
N GLY A 38 11.79 5.25 4.62
CA GLY A 38 11.55 4.12 5.52
C GLY A 38 11.06 4.47 6.93
N ASP A 39 10.72 5.73 7.21
CA ASP A 39 10.26 6.21 8.53
C ASP A 39 8.80 6.70 8.54
N GLU A 40 8.19 6.94 7.38
CA GLU A 40 6.81 7.45 7.27
C GLU A 40 5.74 6.36 7.10
N LEU A 41 6.14 5.12 6.80
CA LEU A 41 5.23 4.00 6.52
C LEU A 41 5.44 2.84 7.50
N PRO A 42 4.39 2.08 7.84
CA PRO A 42 4.51 0.86 8.63
C PRO A 42 5.51 -0.14 8.02
N GLU A 43 6.10 -0.97 8.89
CA GLU A 43 6.91 -2.10 8.44
C GLU A 43 6.09 -3.02 7.51
N ASN A 44 6.75 -3.64 6.53
CA ASN A 44 6.08 -4.44 5.49
C ASN A 44 5.00 -3.67 4.69
N THR A 45 5.18 -2.37 4.47
CA THR A 45 4.39 -1.65 3.46
C THR A 45 4.92 -1.94 2.05
N ARG A 46 4.04 -2.24 1.08
CA ARG A 46 4.40 -2.48 -0.32
C ARG A 46 3.55 -1.64 -1.26
N LEU A 47 4.20 -1.03 -2.23
CA LEU A 47 3.53 -0.44 -3.39
C LEU A 47 3.12 -1.57 -4.35
N VAL A 48 1.83 -1.68 -4.64
CA VAL A 48 1.29 -2.67 -5.58
C VAL A 48 1.55 -2.20 -7.01
N ASP A 49 2.19 -3.07 -7.81
CA ASP A 49 2.43 -2.83 -9.23
C ASP A 49 1.27 -3.40 -10.07
N ALA A 50 0.15 -2.69 -10.07
CA ALA A 50 -1.05 -3.05 -10.82
C ALA A 50 -1.86 -1.80 -11.20
N PRO A 51 -2.71 -1.87 -12.24
CA PRO A 51 -3.72 -0.84 -12.49
C PRO A 51 -4.57 -0.60 -11.24
N PHE A 52 -4.85 0.67 -10.92
CA PHE A 52 -5.41 1.06 -9.62
C PHE A 52 -6.69 0.28 -9.25
N VAL A 53 -7.65 0.18 -10.17
CA VAL A 53 -8.95 -0.45 -9.88
C VAL A 53 -8.83 -1.96 -9.84
N GLU A 54 -8.21 -2.56 -10.85
CA GLU A 54 -8.04 -4.01 -10.98
C GLU A 54 -7.19 -4.56 -9.82
N GLY A 55 -6.11 -3.86 -9.48
CA GLY A 55 -5.26 -4.17 -8.33
C GLY A 55 -6.00 -4.04 -7.00
N ALA A 56 -6.84 -3.00 -6.84
CA ALA A 56 -7.64 -2.84 -5.62
C ALA A 56 -8.66 -3.97 -5.46
N VAL A 57 -9.33 -4.36 -6.55
CA VAL A 57 -10.28 -5.49 -6.54
C VAL A 57 -9.54 -6.79 -6.22
N ALA A 58 -8.43 -7.08 -6.89
CA ALA A 58 -7.62 -8.26 -6.62
C ALA A 58 -7.14 -8.31 -5.17
N ALA A 59 -6.62 -7.19 -4.66
CA ALA A 59 -6.11 -7.10 -3.28
C ALA A 59 -7.21 -7.36 -2.24
N VAL A 60 -8.37 -6.74 -2.40
CA VAL A 60 -9.51 -6.90 -1.49
C VAL A 60 -10.05 -8.34 -1.54
N VAL A 61 -10.18 -8.93 -2.72
CA VAL A 61 -10.65 -10.31 -2.88
C VAL A 61 -9.67 -11.30 -2.24
N THR A 62 -8.37 -11.18 -2.54
CA THR A 62 -7.34 -12.05 -1.98
C THR A 62 -7.27 -11.94 -0.45
N ALA A 63 -7.27 -10.72 0.09
CA ALA A 63 -7.25 -10.50 1.55
C ALA A 63 -8.52 -11.06 2.22
N SER A 64 -9.69 -10.90 1.60
CA SER A 64 -10.95 -11.46 2.12
C SER A 64 -10.97 -12.99 2.12
N ALA A 65 -10.21 -13.62 1.22
CA ALA A 65 -10.01 -15.07 1.17
C ALA A 65 -8.92 -15.56 2.14
N GLY A 66 -8.29 -14.67 2.91
CA GLY A 66 -7.22 -15.00 3.87
C GLY A 66 -5.82 -15.05 3.27
N GLY A 67 -5.62 -14.53 2.04
CA GLY A 67 -4.30 -14.35 1.45
C GLY A 67 -3.50 -13.26 2.17
N ASP A 68 -2.18 -13.38 2.16
CA ASP A 68 -1.26 -12.41 2.76
C ASP A 68 -0.80 -11.34 1.76
N LEU A 69 0.03 -10.40 2.21
CA LEU A 69 0.57 -9.32 1.39
C LEU A 69 1.46 -9.82 0.23
N ALA A 70 2.01 -11.04 0.30
CA ALA A 70 2.82 -11.60 -0.78
C ALA A 70 1.96 -12.22 -1.89
N ALA A 71 0.70 -12.54 -1.61
CA ALA A 71 -0.27 -13.08 -2.55
C ALA A 71 -0.93 -12.00 -3.45
N VAL A 72 -0.61 -10.72 -3.25
CA VAL A 72 -1.17 -9.56 -3.96
C VAL A 72 -0.11 -8.73 -4.66
#